data_AF-A0A1I5V2W7-F1
#
_entry.id   AF-A0A1I5V2W7-F1
#
_cell.length_a   1.000
_cell.length_b   1.000
_cell.length_c   1.000
_cell.angle_alpha   90.00
_cell.angle_beta   90.00
_cell.angle_gamma   90.00
#
_symmetry.space_group_name_H-M   'P 1'
#
loop_
_entity.id
_entity.type
_entity.pdbx_description
1 polymer ?
#
loop_
_entity_poly.entity_id
_entity_poly.type
_entity_poly.pdbx_seq_one_letter_code
_entity_poly.pdbx_strand_id
1 'polypeptide(L)' 'MTVRFFLLRPRSGVVGERARLTHVAPAPEDASLPEQFAAYCGVVFGRGEVELLDAPAGMPCESCLRALPRRGGEPHV' A
#
# COMPACT_ATOMS: atom_id res chain seq x y z
N MET A 1 -4.52 19.44 2.30
CA MET A 1 -5.37 18.27 2.00
C MET A 1 -4.70 17.04 2.58
N THR A 2 -5.43 16.25 3.36
CA THR A 2 -4.91 15.02 3.98
C THR A 2 -5.35 13.84 3.13
N VAL A 3 -4.41 13.01 2.66
CA VAL A 3 -4.72 11.81 1.89
C VAL A 3 -4.71 10.60 2.83
N ARG A 4 -5.76 9.77 2.76
CA ARG A 4 -5.83 8.49 3.48
C ARG A 4 -5.52 7.35 2.52
N PHE A 5 -4.74 6.39 2.99
CA PHE A 5 -4.35 5.22 2.21
C PHE A 5 -4.15 4.01 3.13
N PHE A 6 -4.26 2.82 2.55
CA PHE A 6 -3.88 1.58 3.19
C PHE A 6 -2.45 1.20 2.80
N LEU A 7 -1.71 0.64 3.76
CA LEU A 7 -0.49 -0.10 3.49
C LEU A 7 -0.83 -1.58 3.46
N LEU A 8 -0.51 -2.22 2.33
CA LEU A 8 -0.90 -3.59 2.03
C LEU A 8 0.35 -4.42 1.79
N ARG A 9 0.39 -5.64 2.30
CA ARG A 9 1.42 -6.61 1.92
C ARG A 9 0.75 -7.94 1.58
N PRO A 10 1.01 -8.55 0.41
CA PRO A 10 0.44 -9.86 0.09
C PRO A 10 0.76 -10.85 1.19
N ARG A 11 -0.15 -11.76 1.56
CA ARG A 11 0.11 -12.85 2.52
C ARG A 11 1.14 -13.84 1.97
N SER A 12 1.80 -14.58 2.86
CA SER A 12 2.72 -15.63 2.42
C SER A 12 1.98 -16.65 1.54
N GLY A 13 2.58 -17.05 0.43
CA GLY A 13 1.98 -17.97 -0.55
C GLY A 13 1.04 -17.34 -1.58
N VAL A 14 0.66 -16.06 -1.43
CA VAL A 14 -0.14 -15.34 -2.44
C VAL A 14 0.72 -14.96 -3.64
N VAL A 15 1.94 -14.47 -3.38
CA VAL A 15 2.97 -14.18 -4.37
C VAL A 15 4.28 -14.82 -3.94
N GLY A 16 5.24 -14.96 -4.86
CA GLY A 16 6.60 -15.38 -4.48
C GLY A 16 7.23 -14.39 -3.50
N GLU A 17 8.05 -14.87 -2.55
CA GLU A 17 8.59 -14.04 -1.47
C GLU A 17 9.35 -12.79 -1.96
N ARG A 18 10.06 -12.90 -3.08
CA ARG A 18 10.76 -11.78 -3.73
C ARG A 18 9.82 -10.66 -4.19
N ALA A 19 8.57 -10.99 -4.46
CA ALA A 19 7.52 -10.08 -4.88
C ALA A 19 6.60 -9.64 -3.73
N ARG A 20 6.88 -10.07 -2.48
CA ARG A 20 6.08 -9.75 -1.28
C ARG A 20 6.37 -8.33 -0.76
N LEU A 21 6.27 -7.37 -1.69
CA LEU A 21 6.48 -5.94 -1.46
C LEU A 21 5.29 -5.31 -0.72
N THR A 22 5.53 -4.17 -0.08
CA THR A 22 4.48 -3.34 0.50
C THR A 22 3.92 -2.39 -0.55
N HIS A 23 2.62 -2.52 -0.79
CA HIS A 23 1.84 -1.72 -1.72
C HIS A 23 1.01 -0.69 -0.98
N VAL A 24 0.51 0.30 -1.73
CA VAL A 24 -0.32 1.37 -1.21
C VAL A 24 -1.58 1.45 -2.05
N ALA A 25 -2.74 1.50 -1.40
CA ALA A 25 -4.04 1.66 -2.05
C ALA A 25 -4.78 2.85 -1.44
N PRO A 26 -5.68 3.52 -2.18
CA PRO A 26 -6.53 4.56 -1.61
C PRO A 26 -7.43 3.98 -0.52
N ALA A 27 -7.62 4.73 0.57
CA ALA A 27 -8.60 4.39 1.59
C ALA A 27 -9.90 5.17 1.32
N PRO A 28 -11.06 4.51 1.36
CA PRO A 28 -12.33 5.20 1.15
C PRO A 28 -12.66 6.12 2.33
N GLU A 29 -13.44 7.17 2.08
CA GLU A 29 -13.71 8.23 3.06
C GLU A 29 -14.52 7.73 4.27
N ASP A 30 -15.39 6.75 4.04
CA ASP A 30 -16.26 6.08 5.01
C ASP A 30 -15.52 5.06 5.90
N ALA A 31 -14.20 4.92 5.72
CA ALA A 31 -13.34 3.99 6.46
C ALA A 31 -13.78 2.51 6.39
N SER A 32 -14.60 2.15 5.40
CA SER A 32 -14.95 0.75 5.15
C SER A 32 -13.73 0.00 4.61
N LEU A 33 -13.67 -1.31 4.90
CA LEU A 33 -12.65 -2.17 4.30
C LEU A 33 -13.18 -2.73 2.97
N PRO A 34 -12.50 -2.47 1.84
CA PRO A 34 -12.89 -3.04 0.57
C PRO A 34 -12.73 -4.57 0.53
N GLU A 35 -13.53 -5.23 -0.28
CA GLU A 35 -13.33 -6.65 -0.63
C GLU A 35 -12.14 -6.85 -1.58
N GLN A 36 -11.77 -5.80 -2.31
CA GLN A 36 -10.61 -5.76 -3.19
C GLN A 36 -9.83 -4.46 -3.02
N PHE A 37 -8.52 -4.57 -3.04
CA PHE A 37 -7.60 -3.44 -2.94
C PHE A 37 -6.88 -3.23 -4.27
N ALA A 38 -7.19 -2.13 -4.94
CA ALA A 38 -6.43 -1.68 -6.11
C ALA A 38 -5.25 -0.82 -5.65
N ALA A 39 -4.04 -1.37 -5.69
CA ALA A 39 -2.83 -0.62 -5.37
C ALA A 39 -2.52 0.43 -6.45
N TYR A 40 -1.82 1.51 -6.09
CA TYR A 40 -1.41 2.55 -7.05
C TYR A 40 -0.51 2.04 -8.18
N CYS A 41 0.19 0.92 -7.98
CA CYS A 41 0.96 0.27 -9.04
C CYS A 41 0.09 -0.56 -10.02
N GLY A 42 -1.24 -0.58 -9.84
CA GLY A 42 -2.20 -1.29 -10.70
C GLY A 42 -2.46 -2.74 -10.30
N VAL A 43 -1.74 -3.29 -9.33
CA VAL A 43 -1.99 -4.65 -8.83
C VAL A 43 -3.25 -4.65 -7.97
N VAL A 44 -4.09 -5.65 -8.15
CA VAL A 44 -5.32 -5.85 -7.37
C VAL A 44 -5.15 -7.06 -6.46
N PHE A 45 -5.52 -6.90 -5.20
CA PHE A 45 -5.53 -7.98 -4.21
C PHE A 45 -6.91 -8.14 -3.60
N GLY A 46 -7.33 -9.37 -3.34
CA GLY A 46 -8.49 -9.65 -2.51
C GLY A 46 -8.23 -9.36 -1.03
N ARG A 47 -9.29 -9.12 -0.26
CA ARG A 47 -9.21 -8.81 1.17
C ARG A 47 -8.46 -9.87 1.99
N GLY A 48 -8.66 -11.14 1.66
CA GLY A 48 -7.98 -12.27 2.30
C GLY A 48 -6.55 -12.53 1.81
N GLU A 49 -6.09 -11.81 0.79
CA GLU A 49 -4.78 -12.00 0.15
C GLU A 49 -3.72 -11.03 0.68
N VAL A 50 -4.10 -10.04 1.49
CA VAL A 50 -3.18 -9.04 2.03
C VAL A 50 -3.26 -8.94 3.55
N GLU A 51 -2.15 -8.56 4.14
CA GLU A 51 -2.05 -8.01 5.49
C GLU A 51 -2.15 -6.49 5.38
N LEU A 52 -3.01 -5.89 6.20
CA LEU A 52 -3.01 -4.44 6.42
C LEU A 52 -1.93 -4.10 7.44
N LEU A 53 -1.09 -3.14 7.12
CA LEU A 53 0.01 -2.70 7.97
C LEU A 53 -0.29 -1.34 8.59
N ASP A 54 -0.02 -1.19 9.88
CA ASP A 54 -0.14 0.09 10.60
C ASP A 54 1.03 1.05 10.28
N ALA A 55 2.14 0.51 9.78
CA ALA A 55 3.33 1.27 9.38
C ALA A 55 4.05 0.60 8.19
N PRO A 56 4.88 1.33 7.42
CA PRO A 56 5.67 0.73 6.35
C PRO A 56 6.60 -0.35 6.90
N ALA A 57 6.50 -1.57 6.36
CA ALA A 57 7.36 -2.69 6.73
C ALA A 57 7.80 -3.48 5.49
N GLY A 58 9.00 -4.04 5.52
CA GLY A 58 9.60 -4.74 4.36
C GLY A 58 9.96 -3.79 3.22
N MET A 59 10.19 -4.37 2.03
CA MET A 59 10.53 -3.59 0.84
C MET A 59 9.27 -2.98 0.22
N PRO A 60 9.19 -1.65 0.04
CA PRO A 60 8.04 -1.02 -0.58
C PRO A 60 8.07 -1.16 -2.11
N CYS A 61 6.90 -1.18 -2.72
CA CYS A 61 6.77 -1.05 -4.17
C CYS A 61 7.12 0.38 -4.59
N GLU A 62 8.14 0.53 -5.43
CA GLU A 62 8.63 1.83 -5.91
C GLU A 62 7.54 2.67 -6.60
N SER A 63 6.68 2.02 -7.38
CA SER A 63 5.59 2.69 -8.11
C SER A 63 4.55 3.25 -7.13
N CYS A 64 4.22 2.49 -6.09
CA CYS A 64 3.33 2.96 -5.02
C CYS A 64 3.94 4.13 -4.24
N LEU A 65 5.24 4.08 -3.93
CA LEU A 65 5.92 5.19 -3.26
C LEU A 65 5.93 6.47 -4.10
N ARG A 66 6.16 6.35 -5.41
CA ARG A 66 6.18 7.51 -6.32
C ARG A 66 4.80 8.17 -6.45
N ALA A 67 3.72 7.39 -6.32
CA ALA A 67 2.35 7.88 -6.37
C ALA A 67 1.91 8.60 -5.09
N LEU A 68 2.58 8.35 -3.96
CA LEU A 68 2.25 9.01 -2.70
C LEU A 68 2.66 10.50 -2.73
N PRO A 69 1.81 11.40 -2.19
CA PRO A 69 2.22 12.79 -2.00
C PRO A 69 3.42 12.82 -1.04
N ARG A 70 4.48 13.52 -1.44
CA ARG A 70 5.60 13.81 -0.55
C ARG A 70 5.06 14.68 0.59
N ARG A 71 5.36 14.33 1.84
CA ARG A 71 5.16 15.27 2.94
C ARG A 71 5.91 16.55 2.57
N GLY A 72 5.24 17.69 2.60
CA GLY A 72 5.90 18.99 2.50
C GLY A 72 6.80 19.15 3.72
N GLY A 73 8.06 18.75 3.59
CA GLY A 73 9.10 18.81 4.61
C GLY A 73 10.43 18.99 3.91
N GLU A 74 11.22 19.93 4.39
CA GLU A 74 12.47 20.43 3.81
C GLU A 74 13.45 19.31 3.43
N PRO A 75 14.29 19.50 2.40
CA PRO A 75 15.27 18.51 1.99
C PRO A 75 16.16 18.11 3.17
N HIS A 76 16.28 16.80 3.40
CA HIS A 76 17.36 16.24 4.20
C HIS A 76 18.66 16.46 3.41
N VAL A 77 19.33 17.59 3.68
CA VAL A 77 20.73 17.84 3.34
C VAL A 77 21.64 17.10 4.31
#